data_AF-A0A818QEK1-F1
#
_entry.id   AF-A0A818QEK1-F1
#
_cell.length_a   1.000
_cell.length_b   1.000
_cell.length_c   1.000
_cell.angle_alpha   90.00
_cell.angle_beta   90.00
_cell.angle_gamma   90.00
#
_symmetry.space_group_name_H-M   'P 1'
#
loop_
_entity.id
_entity.type
_entity.pdbx_description
1 polymer ?
#
loop_
_entity_poly.entity_id
_entity_poly.type
_entity_poly.pdbx_seq_one_letter_code
_entity_poly.pdbx_strand_id
1 'polypeptide(L)'
;MTDKVAKETRSQPRFQNILQREAVFVYRVSGIGVVFVSSLGSMQQHELKKDDILVLNNSSLVVWNCRYEMKDTDTGDCIFCHFKGPSVAITQGLNALTLFKWSPNYKETIENIEEAMKDYPNDE
;
A
#
# COMPACT_ATOMS: atom_id res chain seq x y z
N MET A 1 13.28 -1.96 14.33
CA MET A 1 14.23 -2.52 13.34
C MET A 1 15.61 -2.49 13.94
N THR A 2 16.48 -3.45 13.64
CA THR A 2 17.85 -3.52 14.17
C THR A 2 18.81 -2.61 13.40
N ASP A 3 19.91 -2.19 14.03
CA ASP A 3 20.83 -1.14 13.55
C ASP A 3 21.48 -1.36 12.18
N LYS A 4 21.58 -2.61 11.71
CA LYS A 4 22.19 -2.97 10.41
C LYS A 4 21.18 -3.06 9.25
N VAL A 5 19.99 -2.50 9.44
CA VAL A 5 18.93 -2.44 8.43
C VAL A 5 18.84 -1.04 7.85
N ALA A 6 18.92 -0.92 6.53
CA ALA A 6 18.69 0.33 5.81
C ALA A 6 17.24 0.42 5.32
N LYS A 7 16.69 1.63 5.33
CA LYS A 7 15.34 1.94 4.86
C LYS A 7 15.40 3.07 3.83
N GLU A 8 14.99 2.78 2.60
CA GLU A 8 14.78 3.79 1.57
C GLU A 8 13.28 4.01 1.39
N THR A 9 12.83 5.26 1.44
CA THR A 9 11.45 5.63 1.11
C THR A 9 11.37 5.94 -0.37
N ARG A 10 10.39 5.38 -1.06
CA ARG A 10 10.08 5.73 -2.45
C ARG A 10 8.62 6.14 -2.57
N SER A 11 8.40 7.33 -3.13
CA SER A 11 7.08 7.75 -3.59
C SER A 11 6.70 6.89 -4.79
N GLN A 12 5.45 6.41 -4.80
CA GLN A 12 4.91 5.76 -5.99
C GLN A 12 4.57 6.85 -7.03
N PRO A 13 5.04 6.75 -8.28
CA PRO A 13 5.00 7.84 -9.27
C PRO A 13 3.60 8.19 -9.79
N ARG A 14 2.59 7.41 -9.41
CA ARG A 14 1.23 7.51 -9.93
C ARG A 14 0.30 8.03 -8.84
N PHE A 15 0.67 9.11 -8.13
CA PHE A 15 -0.11 9.70 -7.04
C PHE A 15 -0.27 11.23 -7.22
N GLN A 16 -1.50 11.77 -7.14
CA GLN A 16 -1.93 13.14 -7.57
C GLN A 16 -3.07 13.61 -6.67
N ASN A 17 -3.92 12.71 -6.15
CA ASN A 17 -4.96 13.02 -5.16
C ASN A 17 -4.85 12.04 -3.99
N ILE A 18 -4.86 12.49 -2.73
CA ILE A 18 -4.73 11.61 -1.53
C ILE A 18 -5.95 10.69 -1.34
N LEU A 19 -7.12 11.10 -1.86
CA LEU A 19 -8.40 10.42 -1.63
C LEU A 19 -8.68 9.25 -2.58
N GLN A 20 -7.95 9.17 -3.69
CA GLN A 20 -8.14 8.12 -4.72
C GLN A 20 -7.15 6.96 -4.57
N ARG A 21 -6.36 6.92 -3.48
CA ARG A 21 -4.96 6.49 -3.62
C ARG A 21 -4.41 5.80 -2.39
N GLU A 22 -4.62 4.48 -2.39
CA GLU A 22 -4.04 3.52 -1.45
C GLU A 22 -2.50 3.60 -1.43
N ALA A 23 -1.89 3.66 -0.24
CA ALA A 23 -0.43 3.57 0.03
C ALA A 23 0.52 4.30 -0.98
N VAL A 24 0.69 5.61 -0.79
CA VAL A 24 1.54 6.50 -1.60
C VAL A 24 3.05 6.21 -1.51
N PHE A 25 3.48 5.52 -0.44
CA PHE A 25 4.89 5.31 -0.12
C PHE A 25 5.21 3.84 0.06
N VAL A 26 6.32 3.42 -0.53
CA VAL A 26 6.91 2.10 -0.31
C VAL A 26 8.24 2.27 0.42
N TYR A 27 8.45 1.46 1.45
CA TYR A 27 9.75 1.34 2.09
C TYR A 27 10.50 0.15 1.50
N ARG A 28 11.62 0.42 0.83
CA ARG A 28 12.57 -0.63 0.47
C ARG A 28 13.50 -0.85 1.66
N VAL A 29 13.47 -2.06 2.19
CA VAL A 29 14.30 -2.46 3.33
C VAL A 29 15.42 -3.39 2.84
N SER A 30 16.64 -3.17 3.31
CA SER A 30 17.83 -3.96 2.95
C SER A 30 18.80 -4.07 4.12
N GLY A 31 19.78 -4.99 4.02
CA GLY A 31 20.78 -5.23 5.06
C GLY A 31 20.54 -6.53 5.84
N ILE A 32 21.20 -6.67 6.99
CA ILE A 32 21.17 -7.88 7.82
C ILE A 32 20.59 -7.51 9.17
N GLY A 33 19.45 -8.10 9.53
CA GLY A 33 18.80 -7.77 10.79
C GLY A 33 17.34 -8.21 10.89
N VAL A 34 16.63 -7.64 11.87
CA VAL A 34 15.22 -7.92 12.12
C VAL A 34 14.37 -6.69 11.84
N VAL A 35 13.33 -6.89 11.05
CA VAL A 35 12.30 -5.90 10.72
C VAL A 35 10.99 -6.34 11.35
N PHE A 36 10.37 -5.42 12.09
CA PHE A 36 9.03 -5.63 12.62
C PHE A 36 8.05 -4.90 11.69
N VAL A 37 7.01 -5.60 11.25
CA VAL A 37 5.92 -5.07 10.45
C VAL A 37 4.61 -5.30 11.19
N SER A 38 3.65 -4.40 11.01
CA SER A 38 2.32 -4.47 11.61
C SER A 38 1.27 -4.48 10.50
N SER A 39 0.18 -5.22 10.72
CA SER A 39 -1.01 -5.23 9.86
C SER A 39 -2.20 -4.64 10.59
N LEU A 40 -3.19 -4.18 9.82
CA LEU A 40 -4.53 -3.95 10.30
C LEU A 40 -5.33 -5.26 10.17
N GLY A 41 -5.66 -5.88 11.30
CA GLY A 41 -6.32 -7.18 11.33
C GLY A 41 -5.37 -8.36 11.11
N SER A 42 -5.89 -9.47 10.57
CA SER A 42 -5.12 -10.70 10.35
C SER A 42 -4.02 -10.54 9.30
N MET A 43 -2.95 -11.32 9.43
CA MET A 43 -1.93 -11.47 8.38
C MET A 43 -2.13 -12.77 7.63
N GLN A 44 -1.97 -12.74 6.31
CA GLN A 44 -1.95 -13.92 5.46
C GLN A 44 -0.69 -13.91 4.59
N GLN A 45 0.04 -15.03 4.59
CA GLN A 45 1.21 -15.25 3.74
C GLN A 45 0.81 -15.96 2.45
N HIS A 46 1.28 -15.43 1.33
CA HIS A 46 1.11 -16.00 0.00
C HIS A 46 2.48 -16.40 -0.54
N GLU A 47 2.68 -17.70 -0.73
CA GLU A 47 3.89 -18.23 -1.37
C GLU A 47 3.60 -18.50 -2.85
N LEU A 48 4.34 -17.83 -3.71
CA LEU A 48 4.20 -17.93 -5.16
C LEU A 48 5.32 -18.80 -5.70
N LYS A 49 4.95 -19.87 -6.39
CA LYS A 49 5.87 -20.74 -7.13
C LYS A 49 6.22 -20.10 -8.48
N LYS A 50 7.12 -20.76 -9.21
CA LYS A 50 7.47 -20.34 -10.57
C LYS A 50 6.19 -20.26 -11.43
N ASP A 51 6.06 -19.18 -12.19
CA ASP A 51 4.94 -18.90 -13.08
C ASP A 51 3.58 -18.63 -12.38
N ASP A 52 3.54 -18.63 -11.04
CA ASP A 52 2.35 -18.20 -10.29
C ASP A 52 2.15 -16.68 -10.44
N ILE A 53 0.89 -16.28 -10.58
CA ILE A 53 0.45 -14.89 -10.64
C ILE A 53 -0.46 -14.64 -9.46
N LEU A 54 -0.13 -13.60 -8.69
CA LEU A 54 -0.97 -13.12 -7.60
C LEU A 54 -1.40 -11.69 -7.90
N VAL A 55 -2.71 -11.46 -7.86
CA VAL A 55 -3.30 -10.13 -8.03
C VAL A 55 -3.92 -9.73 -6.69
N LEU A 56 -3.42 -8.66 -6.10
CA LEU A 56 -3.90 -8.13 -4.82
C LEU A 56 -4.27 -6.67 -4.99
N ASN A 57 -5.23 -6.20 -4.21
CA ASN A 57 -5.43 -4.76 -4.06
C ASN A 57 -4.22 -4.17 -3.30
N ASN A 58 -3.71 -3.01 -3.74
CA ASN A 58 -2.53 -2.35 -3.18
C ASN A 58 -2.67 -2.04 -1.68
N SER A 59 -3.87 -1.66 -1.22
CA SER A 59 -4.13 -1.38 0.20
C SER A 59 -3.99 -2.57 1.14
N SER A 60 -4.14 -3.80 0.65
CA SER A 60 -4.05 -4.99 1.49
C SER A 60 -2.62 -5.49 1.65
N LEU A 61 -1.65 -4.87 0.96
CA LEU A 61 -0.26 -5.29 0.95
C LEU A 61 0.50 -4.79 2.19
N VAL A 62 1.24 -5.68 2.84
CA VAL A 62 2.08 -5.34 4.01
C VAL A 62 3.56 -5.40 3.64
N VAL A 63 4.01 -6.52 3.07
CA VAL A 63 5.40 -6.74 2.67
C VAL A 63 5.50 -7.76 1.55
N TRP A 64 6.48 -7.62 0.67
CA TRP A 64 6.74 -8.54 -0.45
C TRP A 64 8.22 -8.50 -0.82
N ASN A 65 8.70 -9.52 -1.55
CA ASN A 65 10.11 -9.63 -1.93
C ASN A 65 10.39 -9.69 -3.45
N CYS A 66 9.37 -9.48 -4.29
CA CYS A 66 9.51 -9.53 -5.75
C CYS A 66 9.19 -8.21 -6.44
N ARG A 67 9.44 -8.16 -7.75
CA ARG A 67 8.97 -7.06 -8.58
C ARG A 67 7.47 -7.23 -8.85
N TYR A 68 6.77 -6.12 -8.96
CA TYR A 68 5.34 -6.10 -9.22
C TYR A 68 4.98 -5.02 -10.24
N GLU A 69 3.83 -5.19 -10.87
CA GLU A 69 3.21 -4.19 -11.76
C GLU A 69 1.95 -3.64 -11.09
N MET A 70 1.79 -2.32 -11.08
CA MET A 70 0.55 -1.67 -10.64
C MET A 70 -0.38 -1.45 -11.83
N LYS A 71 -1.65 -1.82 -11.68
CA LYS A 71 -2.71 -1.61 -12.67
C LYS A 71 -3.92 -0.97 -12.00
N ASP A 72 -4.41 0.12 -12.57
CA ASP A 72 -5.64 0.76 -12.14
C ASP A 72 -6.86 -0.03 -12.64
N THR A 73 -7.97 0.07 -11.92
CA THR A 73 -9.27 -0.29 -12.51
C THR A 73 -9.68 0.76 -13.54
N ASP A 74 -10.49 0.35 -14.52
CA ASP A 74 -11.07 1.28 -15.49
C ASP A 74 -11.94 2.37 -14.82
N THR A 75 -12.40 2.14 -13.59
CA THR A 75 -13.13 3.12 -12.77
C THR A 75 -12.24 4.06 -11.95
N GLY A 76 -10.95 3.76 -11.80
CA GLY A 76 -10.00 4.57 -11.02
C GLY A 76 -10.14 4.45 -9.49
N ASP A 77 -11.02 3.59 -8.99
CA ASP A 77 -11.31 3.47 -7.56
C ASP A 77 -10.31 2.59 -6.80
N CYS A 78 -9.63 1.67 -7.50
CA CYS A 78 -8.76 0.66 -6.90
C CYS A 78 -7.48 0.49 -7.72
N ILE A 79 -6.36 0.27 -7.03
CA ILE A 79 -5.09 -0.07 -7.65
C ILE A 79 -4.76 -1.52 -7.31
N PHE A 80 -4.50 -2.33 -8.33
CA PHE A 80 -4.09 -3.72 -8.17
C PHE A 80 -2.59 -3.90 -8.38
N CYS A 81 -1.97 -4.70 -7.53
CA CYS A 81 -0.59 -5.16 -7.66
C CYS A 81 -0.57 -6.57 -8.24
N HIS A 82 0.14 -6.73 -9.35
CA HIS A 82 0.41 -8.00 -10.00
C HIS A 82 1.81 -8.49 -9.64
N PHE A 83 1.88 -9.58 -8.88
CA PHE A 83 3.12 -10.25 -8.50
C PHE A 83 3.31 -11.51 -9.35
N LYS A 84 4.56 -11.80 -9.69
CA LYS A 84 4.97 -13.05 -10.36
C LYS A 84 5.98 -13.78 -9.50
N GLY A 85 5.80 -15.08 -9.33
CA GLY A 85 6.70 -15.91 -8.56
C GLY A 85 8.01 -16.27 -9.30
N PRO A 86 9.00 -16.86 -8.59
CA PRO A 86 8.93 -17.32 -7.21
C PRO A 86 9.09 -16.18 -6.18
N SER A 87 8.18 -16.07 -5.21
CA SER A 87 8.19 -14.98 -4.22
C SER A 87 7.26 -15.19 -3.03
N VAL A 88 7.35 -14.31 -2.03
CA VAL A 88 6.45 -14.26 -0.88
C VAL A 88 5.85 -12.85 -0.77
N ALA A 89 4.53 -12.81 -0.57
CA ALA A 89 3.80 -11.59 -0.25
C ALA A 89 2.97 -11.82 1.03
N ILE A 90 2.91 -10.82 1.90
CA ILE A 90 2.08 -10.83 3.11
C ILE A 90 1.03 -9.74 2.98
N THR A 91 -0.22 -10.12 3.25
CA THR A 91 -1.37 -9.22 3.21
C THR A 91 -2.01 -9.04 4.57
N GLN A 92 -2.74 -7.95 4.73
CA GLN A 92 -3.58 -7.65 5.88
C GLN A 92 -5.06 -7.89 5.59
N GLY A 93 -5.80 -8.33 6.60
CA GLY A 93 -7.23 -8.64 6.49
C GLY A 93 -8.15 -7.42 6.48
N LEU A 94 -7.69 -6.26 6.93
CA LEU A 94 -8.48 -5.02 6.93
C LEU A 94 -7.78 -3.93 6.11
N ASN A 95 -8.56 -3.26 5.28
CA ASN A 95 -8.16 -2.03 4.60
C ASN A 95 -8.56 -0.83 5.47
N ALA A 96 -7.59 0.04 5.77
CA ALA A 96 -7.79 1.22 6.61
C ALA A 96 -8.81 2.21 6.03
N LEU A 97 -8.80 2.46 4.72
CA LEU A 97 -9.78 3.32 4.05
C LEU A 97 -11.18 2.71 4.07
N THR A 98 -11.30 1.41 3.83
CA THR A 98 -12.59 0.71 3.92
C THR A 98 -13.15 0.75 5.34
N LEU A 99 -12.30 0.53 6.34
CA LEU A 99 -12.68 0.67 7.75
C LEU A 99 -13.10 2.12 8.06
N PHE A 100 -12.36 3.10 7.54
CA PHE A 100 -12.64 4.51 7.74
C PHE A 100 -13.97 4.95 7.12
N LYS A 101 -14.37 4.38 5.97
CA LYS A 101 -15.68 4.60 5.34
C LYS A 101 -16.87 4.25 6.24
N TRP A 102 -16.67 3.36 7.22
CA TRP A 102 -17.72 2.98 8.17
C TRP A 102 -17.81 3.94 9.36
N SER A 103 -16.91 4.91 9.47
CA SER A 103 -16.98 5.95 10.50
C SER A 103 -18.22 6.83 10.30
N PRO A 104 -19.00 7.12 11.35
CA PRO A 104 -20.12 8.06 11.28
C PRO A 104 -19.72 9.44 10.73
N ASN A 105 -18.47 9.84 10.99
CA ASN A 105 -17.92 11.15 10.60
C ASN A 105 -17.13 11.08 9.28
N TYR A 106 -17.24 9.99 8.52
CA TYR A 106 -16.48 9.79 7.27
C TYR A 106 -16.61 11.00 6.34
N LYS A 107 -17.84 11.44 6.04
CA LYS A 107 -18.09 12.54 5.09
C LYS A 107 -17.45 13.85 5.53
N GLU A 108 -17.71 14.26 6.78
CA GLU A 108 -17.16 15.49 7.36
C GLU A 108 -15.62 15.46 7.39
N THR A 109 -15.03 14.30 7.73
CA THR A 109 -13.57 14.18 7.77
C THR A 109 -12.96 14.27 6.37
N ILE A 110 -13.62 13.69 5.36
CA ILE A 110 -13.16 13.78 3.98
C ILE A 110 -13.25 15.22 3.49
N GLU A 111 -14.36 15.92 3.75
CA GLU A 111 -14.52 17.34 3.40
C GLU A 111 -13.43 18.20 4.05
N ASN A 112 -13.13 18.00 5.34
CA ASN A 112 -12.07 18.71 6.05
C ASN A 112 -10.68 18.42 5.47
N ILE A 113 -10.41 17.18 5.05
CA ILE A 113 -9.14 16.81 4.40
C ILE A 113 -9.04 17.46 3.02
N GLU A 114 -10.10 17.41 2.21
CA GLU A 114 -10.16 18.05 0.89
C GLU A 114 -9.92 19.57 0.99
N GLU A 115 -10.54 20.21 1.98
CA GLU A 115 -10.35 21.64 2.24
C GLU A 115 -8.91 21.95 2.65
N ALA A 116 -8.37 21.22 3.61
CA ALA A 116 -6.97 21.39 4.04
C ALA A 116 -5.96 21.15 2.90
N MET A 117 -6.29 20.25 1.97
CA MET A 117 -5.45 19.94 0.82
C MET A 117 -5.46 21.00 -0.29
N LYS A 118 -6.50 21.84 -0.39
CA LYS A 118 -6.53 22.94 -1.38
C LYS A 118 -5.37 23.91 -1.19
N ASP A 119 -4.89 24.04 0.04
CA ASP A 119 -3.80 24.94 0.42
C ASP A 119 -2.41 24.28 0.29
N TYR A 120 -2.34 22.97 0.01
CA TYR A 120 -1.08 22.29 -0.25
C TYR A 120 -0.67 22.49 -1.72
N PRO A 121 0.53 23.06 -1.99
CA PRO A 121 1.01 23.19 -3.35
C PRO A 121 1.17 21.79 -3.97
N ASN A 122 0.65 21.64 -5.19
CA ASN A 122 0.99 20.50 -6.03
C ASN A 122 2.46 20.66 -6.41
N ASP A 123 3.37 19.97 -5.72
CA ASP A 123 4.74 19.87 -6.17
C ASP A 123 4.74 19.16 -7.55
N GLU A 124 5.13 19.92 -8.59
CA GLU A 124 5.33 19.45 -9.98
C GLU A 124 6.40 18.37 -10.10
#